data_AF-A0A165HG84-F1
#
_entry.id   AF-A0A165HG84-F1
#
_cell.length_a   1.000
_cell.length_b   1.000
_cell.length_c   1.000
_cell.angle_alpha   90.00
_cell.angle_beta   90.00
_cell.angle_gamma   90.00
#
_symmetry.space_group_name_H-M   'P 1'
#
loop_
_entity.id
_entity.type
_entity.pdbx_description
1 polymer ?
#
loop_
_entity_poly.entity_id
_entity_poly.type
_entity_poly.pdbx_seq_one_letter_code
_entity_poly.pdbx_strand_id
1 'polypeptide(L)'
;MKSAFLSFFLLSCFAWRTVVAAYPDPLPGTDIKMGAPTVVYNADLKKYFLFGTGKFIPYYASPSITGPWTNQGVLMPNGTKVGLEGGYWAPDCRRSPSQLYVCYYSISNLGSQTSVIGVTSSPSMLPGTWTDHGRVIRSDPSLDYNASALFLLTSAIYPFTYYHIPYT
;
A
#
# COMPACT_ATOMS: atom_id res chain seq x y z
N MET A 1 -73.25 0.56 21.29
CA MET A 1 -72.33 0.54 22.46
C MET A 1 -71.23 -0.47 22.19
N LYS A 2 -69.96 -0.02 22.15
CA LYS A 2 -68.68 -0.68 22.54
C LYS A 2 -68.52 -2.18 22.16
N SER A 3 -67.46 -2.68 21.51
CA SER A 3 -66.04 -2.31 21.45
C SER A 3 -65.34 -3.24 20.43
N ALA A 4 -64.60 -2.69 19.46
CA ALA A 4 -63.12 -2.67 19.39
C ALA A 4 -62.45 -3.97 18.89
N PHE A 5 -62.12 -3.98 17.60
CA PHE A 5 -61.13 -4.88 17.00
C PHE A 5 -59.72 -4.44 17.43
N LEU A 6 -58.99 -5.30 18.13
CA LEU A 6 -57.60 -5.07 18.51
C LEU A 6 -56.70 -5.52 17.35
N SER A 7 -56.20 -4.56 16.55
CA SER A 7 -55.20 -4.81 15.51
C SER A 7 -53.82 -4.96 16.14
N PHE A 8 -53.19 -6.13 15.97
CA PHE A 8 -51.78 -6.34 16.28
C PHE A 8 -50.91 -5.63 15.23
N PHE A 9 -50.31 -4.50 15.60
CA PHE A 9 -49.22 -3.88 14.85
C PHE A 9 -47.94 -4.72 15.06
N LEU A 10 -47.57 -5.53 14.07
CA LEU A 10 -46.26 -6.16 14.03
C LEU A 10 -45.21 -5.09 13.69
N LEU A 11 -44.43 -4.73 14.71
CA LEU A 11 -43.29 -3.82 14.61
C LEU A 11 -42.18 -4.50 13.79
N SER A 12 -42.16 -4.24 12.49
CA SER A 12 -41.07 -4.65 11.61
C SER A 12 -39.85 -3.75 11.82
N CYS A 13 -38.95 -4.14 12.73
CA CYS A 13 -37.60 -3.59 12.78
C CYS A 13 -36.81 -4.06 11.54
N PHE A 14 -36.92 -3.33 10.43
CA PHE A 14 -35.93 -3.40 9.35
C PHE A 14 -34.62 -2.81 9.88
N ALA A 15 -33.76 -3.66 10.43
CA ALA A 15 -32.37 -3.29 10.63
C ALA A 15 -31.72 -3.15 9.25
N TRP A 16 -31.62 -1.93 8.74
CA TRP A 16 -30.71 -1.64 7.64
C TRP A 16 -29.30 -1.96 8.12
N ARG A 17 -28.79 -3.13 7.74
CA ARG A 17 -27.35 -3.38 7.77
C ARG A 17 -26.76 -2.53 6.66
N THR A 18 -26.22 -1.37 7.00
CA THR A 18 -25.27 -0.71 6.13
C THR A 18 -24.06 -1.64 6.03
N VAL A 19 -23.95 -2.36 4.92
CA VAL A 19 -22.67 -2.93 4.51
C VAL A 19 -21.82 -1.72 4.16
N VAL A 20 -21.05 -1.23 5.12
CA VAL A 20 -19.96 -0.29 4.82
C VAL A 20 -19.01 -1.08 3.94
N ALA A 21 -18.92 -0.73 2.66
CA ALA A 21 -17.85 -1.22 1.82
C ALA A 21 -16.53 -0.85 2.51
N ALA A 22 -15.75 -1.86 2.93
CA ALA A 22 -14.51 -1.66 3.67
C ALA A 22 -13.44 -0.90 2.86
N TYR A 23 -13.69 -0.67 1.57
CA TYR A 23 -12.85 0.06 0.65
C TYR A 23 -13.71 0.96 -0.23
N PRO A 24 -13.36 2.26 -0.39
CA PRO A 24 -14.03 3.11 -1.36
C PRO A 24 -13.83 2.54 -2.76
N ASP A 25 -14.80 2.79 -3.65
CA ASP A 25 -14.65 2.46 -5.07
C ASP A 25 -13.36 3.09 -5.63
N PRO A 26 -12.72 2.45 -6.63
CA PRO A 26 -11.58 3.06 -7.32
C PRO A 26 -11.93 4.48 -7.77
N LEU A 27 -10.99 5.41 -7.61
CA LEU A 27 -11.21 6.79 -8.03
C LEU A 27 -11.57 6.84 -9.53
N PRO A 28 -12.65 7.54 -9.91
CA PRO A 28 -13.04 7.69 -11.31
C PRO A 28 -11.89 8.26 -12.16
N GLY A 29 -11.69 7.73 -13.37
CA GLY A 29 -10.74 8.27 -14.35
C GLY A 29 -9.33 7.65 -14.33
N THR A 30 -9.12 6.57 -13.58
CA THR A 30 -7.81 5.89 -13.53
C THR A 30 -7.81 4.58 -14.32
N ASP A 31 -7.16 4.56 -15.49
CA ASP A 31 -6.97 3.34 -16.30
C ASP A 31 -5.82 2.44 -15.78
N ILE A 32 -5.15 2.86 -14.70
CA ILE A 32 -4.02 2.15 -14.13
C ILE A 32 -4.51 1.04 -13.20
N LYS A 33 -4.36 -0.22 -13.64
CA LYS A 33 -4.57 -1.41 -12.80
C LYS A 33 -3.29 -1.72 -12.03
N MET A 34 -3.30 -1.47 -10.72
CA MET A 34 -2.12 -1.61 -9.87
C MET A 34 -2.48 -2.24 -8.52
N GLY A 35 -1.73 -3.27 -8.12
CA GLY A 35 -1.92 -3.94 -6.83
C GLY A 35 -1.18 -3.25 -5.70
N ALA A 36 -1.81 -3.21 -4.52
CA ALA A 36 -1.29 -2.56 -3.31
C ALA A 36 -0.71 -1.15 -3.58
N PRO A 37 -1.55 -0.21 -4.07
CA PRO A 37 -1.08 1.11 -4.43
C PRO A 37 -0.78 1.97 -3.20
N THR A 38 0.24 2.83 -3.32
CA THR A 38 0.48 3.96 -2.42
C THR A 38 0.52 5.26 -3.22
N VAL A 39 -0.16 6.30 -2.74
CA VAL A 39 -0.17 7.63 -3.35
C VAL A 39 0.51 8.65 -2.44
N VAL A 40 1.44 9.42 -2.99
CA VAL A 40 2.15 10.50 -2.29
C VAL A 40 2.00 11.80 -3.06
N TYR A 41 1.66 12.89 -2.37
CA TYR A 41 1.67 14.23 -2.96
C TYR A 41 3.04 14.90 -2.82
N ASN A 42 3.55 15.45 -3.91
CA ASN A 42 4.71 16.32 -3.94
C ASN A 42 4.27 17.78 -4.07
N ALA A 43 4.45 18.56 -3.00
CA ALA A 43 4.07 19.97 -2.96
C ALA A 43 4.96 20.85 -3.87
N ASP A 44 6.25 20.53 -3.97
CA ASP A 44 7.22 21.29 -4.78
C ASP A 44 6.90 21.16 -6.28
N LEU A 45 6.52 19.94 -6.70
CA LEU A 45 6.14 19.65 -8.10
C LEU A 45 4.65 19.83 -8.38
N LYS A 46 3.82 20.01 -7.34
CA LYS A 46 2.36 20.01 -7.39
C LYS A 46 1.78 18.80 -8.12
N LYS A 47 2.30 17.61 -7.81
CA LYS A 47 1.93 16.34 -8.46
C LYS A 47 1.68 15.24 -7.44
N TYR A 48 0.75 14.35 -7.76
CA TYR A 48 0.56 13.05 -7.11
C TYR A 48 1.48 12.03 -7.77
N PHE A 49 2.01 11.12 -6.97
CA PHE A 49 2.79 9.97 -7.40
C PHE A 49 2.13 8.69 -6.89
N LEU A 50 1.90 7.75 -7.79
CA LEU A 50 1.25 6.46 -7.53
C LEU A 50 2.28 5.35 -7.70
N PHE A 51 2.55 4.61 -6.64
CA PHE A 51 3.48 3.47 -6.59
C PHE A 51 2.71 2.19 -6.36
N GLY A 52 3.21 1.05 -6.84
CA GLY A 52 2.58 -0.22 -6.51
C GLY A 52 3.38 -1.45 -6.85
N THR A 53 2.73 -2.59 -6.67
CA THR A 53 3.29 -3.92 -6.92
C THR A 53 3.75 -4.09 -8.36
N GLY A 54 4.96 -4.60 -8.55
CA GLY A 54 5.56 -4.85 -9.85
C GLY A 54 7.08 -4.82 -9.76
N LYS A 55 7.77 -5.46 -10.71
CA LYS A 55 9.24 -5.58 -10.73
C LYS A 55 9.90 -4.21 -10.55
N PHE A 56 10.80 -4.10 -9.56
CA PHE A 56 11.49 -2.86 -9.18
C PHE A 56 10.58 -1.69 -8.76
N ILE A 57 9.32 -1.98 -8.43
CA ILE A 57 8.29 -1.02 -8.00
C ILE A 57 8.02 0.05 -9.06
N PRO A 58 7.09 -0.21 -10.01
CA PRO A 58 6.67 0.78 -11.00
C PRO A 58 5.91 1.93 -10.35
N TYR A 59 6.00 3.10 -10.97
CA TYR A 59 5.29 4.27 -10.48
C TYR A 59 4.92 5.28 -11.57
N TYR A 60 3.92 6.09 -11.25
CA TYR A 60 3.27 7.04 -12.14
C TYR A 60 3.14 8.39 -11.45
N ALA A 61 2.99 9.46 -12.24
CA ALA A 61 2.74 10.80 -11.72
C ALA A 61 1.53 11.45 -12.42
N SER A 62 0.82 12.32 -11.71
CA SER A 62 -0.29 13.08 -12.25
C SER A 62 -0.43 14.44 -11.57
N PRO A 63 -0.87 15.50 -12.25
CA PRO A 63 -1.29 16.74 -11.59
C PRO A 63 -2.60 16.57 -10.78
N SER A 64 -3.38 15.51 -10.99
CA SER A 64 -4.65 15.25 -10.29
C SER A 64 -4.67 13.84 -9.71
N ILE A 65 -5.33 13.65 -8.57
CA ILE A 65 -5.49 12.33 -7.94
C ILE A 65 -6.35 11.37 -8.78
N THR A 66 -7.13 11.91 -9.72
CA THR A 66 -7.95 11.15 -10.67
C THR A 66 -7.24 10.89 -12.01
N GLY A 67 -5.98 11.29 -12.15
CA GLY A 67 -5.26 11.20 -13.42
C GLY A 67 -5.46 12.43 -14.33
N PRO A 68 -4.99 12.37 -15.59
CA PRO A 68 -4.32 11.23 -16.22
C PRO A 68 -2.96 10.93 -15.58
N TRP A 69 -2.60 9.65 -15.54
CA TRP A 69 -1.35 9.18 -14.94
C TRP A 69 -0.27 8.94 -16.00
N THR A 70 0.92 9.49 -15.79
CA THR A 70 2.07 9.34 -16.68
C THR A 70 3.11 8.42 -16.03
N ASN A 71 3.50 7.35 -16.73
CA ASN A 71 4.54 6.42 -16.28
C ASN A 71 5.87 7.15 -16.03
N GLN A 72 6.47 6.93 -14.86
CA GLN A 72 7.77 7.50 -14.46
C GLN A 72 8.91 6.46 -14.45
N GLY A 73 8.60 5.20 -14.77
CA GLY A 73 9.52 4.07 -14.71
C GLY A 73 9.38 3.29 -13.40
N VAL A 74 10.52 2.93 -12.83
CA VAL A 74 10.63 2.09 -11.62
C VAL A 74 11.57 2.75 -10.60
N LEU A 75 11.45 2.39 -9.32
CA LEU A 75 12.32 2.92 -8.26
C LEU A 75 13.79 2.47 -8.43
N MET A 76 14.00 1.28 -8.97
CA MET A 76 15.31 0.61 -9.03
C MET A 76 15.64 0.17 -10.47
N PRO A 77 15.90 1.10 -11.41
CA PRO A 77 16.14 0.75 -12.81
C PRO A 77 17.43 -0.06 -13.03
N ASN A 78 18.40 0.05 -12.11
CA ASN A 78 19.69 -0.63 -12.16
C ASN A 78 19.74 -1.88 -11.27
N GLY A 79 18.57 -2.40 -10.85
CA GLY A 79 18.47 -3.51 -9.91
C GLY A 79 18.47 -3.08 -8.44
N THR A 80 18.29 -4.07 -7.57
CA THR A 80 18.20 -3.89 -6.12
C THR A 80 19.46 -4.40 -5.41
N LYS A 81 19.84 -3.74 -4.31
CA LYS A 81 20.89 -4.14 -3.37
C LYS A 81 20.43 -5.22 -2.37
N VAL A 82 19.14 -5.54 -2.35
CA VAL A 82 18.56 -6.48 -1.37
C VAL A 82 18.95 -7.94 -1.65
N GLY A 83 19.33 -8.28 -2.89
CA GLY A 83 19.94 -9.56 -3.24
C GLY A 83 19.02 -10.78 -3.07
N LEU A 84 17.70 -10.60 -3.14
CA LEU A 84 16.72 -11.68 -3.18
C LEU A 84 15.97 -11.63 -4.51
N GLU A 85 15.78 -12.79 -5.14
CA GLU A 85 14.93 -12.94 -6.31
C GLU A 85 13.49 -13.26 -5.90
N GLY A 86 12.52 -12.65 -6.59
CA GLY A 86 11.11 -12.87 -6.33
C GLY A 86 10.22 -11.76 -6.87
N GLY A 87 8.96 -11.79 -6.45
CA GLY A 87 7.99 -10.74 -6.72
C GLY A 87 8.23 -9.52 -5.81
N TYR A 88 8.07 -8.32 -6.38
CA TYR A 88 8.23 -7.05 -5.69
C TYR A 88 6.85 -6.50 -5.32
N TRP A 89 6.58 -6.33 -4.04
CA TRP A 89 5.22 -6.16 -3.56
C TRP A 89 5.04 -5.01 -2.58
N ALA A 90 3.84 -4.45 -2.65
CA ALA A 90 3.22 -3.59 -1.63
C ALA A 90 4.16 -2.49 -1.12
N PRO A 91 4.52 -1.53 -1.98
CA PRO A 91 5.34 -0.42 -1.56
C PRO A 91 4.59 0.50 -0.58
N ASP A 92 5.25 0.93 0.49
CA ASP A 92 4.80 2.01 1.38
C ASP A 92 5.74 3.21 1.23
N CYS A 93 5.22 4.32 0.71
CA CYS A 93 5.96 5.51 0.35
C CYS A 93 5.46 6.72 1.12
N ARG A 94 6.37 7.53 1.67
CA ARG A 94 6.04 8.75 2.43
C ARG A 94 7.17 9.76 2.42
N ARG A 95 6.88 11.02 2.74
CA ARG A 95 7.91 12.04 3.02
C ARG A 95 8.38 11.89 4.47
N SER A 96 9.68 11.74 4.66
CA SER A 96 10.32 11.61 5.97
C SER A 96 10.43 12.97 6.68
N PRO A 97 10.69 12.98 8.00
CA PRO A 97 11.04 14.21 8.73
C PRO A 97 12.26 14.94 8.16
N SER A 98 13.19 14.21 7.53
CA SER A 98 14.38 14.76 6.85
C SER A 98 14.12 15.26 5.43
N GLN A 99 12.85 15.44 5.03
CA GLN A 99 12.44 15.96 3.73
C GLN A 99 12.78 15.06 2.53
N LEU A 100 13.15 13.80 2.76
CA LEU A 100 13.31 12.80 1.69
C LEU A 100 12.01 12.02 1.50
N TYR A 101 11.72 11.63 0.28
CA TYR A 101 10.71 10.61 0.00
C TYR A 101 11.32 9.24 0.21
N VAL A 102 10.71 8.42 1.06
CA VAL A 102 11.19 7.09 1.42
C VAL A 102 10.14 6.08 1.01
N CYS A 103 10.56 5.02 0.32
CA CYS A 103 9.69 3.92 -0.09
C CYS A 103 10.24 2.60 0.46
N TYR A 104 9.47 1.96 1.31
CA TYR A 104 9.68 0.57 1.70
C TYR A 104 9.00 -0.34 0.69
N TYR A 105 9.58 -1.50 0.44
CA TYR A 105 9.02 -2.51 -0.46
C TYR A 105 9.42 -3.89 0.03
N SER A 106 8.68 -4.93 -0.38
CA SER A 106 9.07 -6.30 -0.10
C SER A 106 9.44 -7.08 -1.36
N ILE A 107 10.36 -8.03 -1.21
CA ILE A 107 10.61 -9.08 -2.20
C ILE A 107 10.32 -10.43 -1.55
N SER A 108 9.47 -11.24 -2.18
CA SER A 108 9.12 -12.58 -1.70
C SER A 108 8.48 -13.41 -2.82
N ASN A 109 8.15 -14.67 -2.53
CA ASN A 109 7.47 -15.62 -3.42
C ASN A 109 6.21 -16.15 -2.73
N LEU A 110 5.13 -16.38 -3.49
CA LEU A 110 3.86 -16.81 -2.91
C LEU A 110 4.06 -18.14 -2.15
N GLY A 111 3.59 -18.20 -0.91
CA GLY A 111 3.77 -19.36 -0.03
C GLY A 111 5.17 -19.49 0.61
N SER A 112 6.09 -18.55 0.38
CA SER A 112 7.42 -18.55 0.99
C SER A 112 7.49 -17.64 2.22
N GLN A 113 8.17 -18.13 3.26
CA GLN A 113 8.61 -17.30 4.40
C GLN A 113 9.99 -16.66 4.17
N THR A 114 10.72 -17.08 3.14
CA THR A 114 11.93 -16.39 2.70
C THR A 114 11.52 -15.09 2.00
N SER A 115 11.62 -13.99 2.73
CA SER A 115 11.15 -12.67 2.31
C SER A 115 12.06 -11.58 2.83
N VAL A 116 11.98 -10.39 2.25
CA VAL A 116 12.84 -9.27 2.65
C VAL A 116 12.13 -7.94 2.41
N ILE A 117 12.29 -7.02 3.34
CA ILE A 117 11.89 -5.62 3.18
C ILE A 117 13.13 -4.80 2.85
N GLY A 118 13.08 -4.08 1.73
CA GLY A 118 14.08 -3.11 1.31
C GLY A 118 13.58 -1.67 1.49
N VAL A 119 14.49 -0.71 1.36
CA VAL A 119 14.14 0.71 1.41
C VAL A 119 14.90 1.51 0.35
N THR A 120 14.17 2.38 -0.35
CA THR A 120 14.73 3.40 -1.22
C THR A 120 14.41 4.80 -0.70
N SER A 121 15.19 5.79 -1.12
CA SER A 121 14.83 7.19 -0.92
C SER A 121 15.09 8.05 -2.15
N SER A 122 14.36 9.15 -2.28
CA SER A 122 14.56 10.17 -3.29
C SER A 122 14.34 11.57 -2.72
N PRO A 123 15.11 12.58 -3.14
CA PRO A 123 14.84 13.97 -2.78
C PRO A 123 13.61 14.57 -3.48
N SER A 124 13.14 14.01 -4.61
CA SER A 124 12.12 14.65 -5.46
C SER A 124 11.06 13.74 -6.08
N MET A 125 11.23 12.41 -5.98
CA MET A 125 10.48 11.37 -6.70
C MET A 125 10.61 11.40 -8.23
N LEU A 126 11.47 12.27 -8.80
CA LEU A 126 11.72 12.29 -10.24
C LEU A 126 12.53 11.05 -10.68
N PRO A 127 12.37 10.60 -11.94
CA PRO A 127 13.18 9.51 -12.49
C PRO A 127 14.68 9.74 -12.29
N GLY A 128 15.41 8.69 -11.92
CA GLY A 128 16.86 8.74 -11.70
C GLY A 128 17.31 9.32 -10.36
N THR A 129 16.39 9.79 -9.51
CA THR A 129 16.75 10.35 -8.19
C THR A 129 16.61 9.37 -7.03
N TRP A 130 16.12 8.16 -7.30
CA TRP A 130 15.95 7.11 -6.30
C TRP A 130 17.28 6.43 -5.99
N THR A 131 17.57 6.31 -4.69
CA THR A 131 18.71 5.59 -4.14
C THR A 131 18.20 4.38 -3.38
N ASP A 132 18.66 3.18 -3.75
CA ASP A 132 18.42 1.97 -2.96
C ASP A 132 19.42 1.87 -1.80
N HIS A 133 18.91 1.68 -0.59
CA HIS A 133 19.71 1.51 0.62
C HIS A 133 19.85 0.04 1.03
N GLY A 134 19.22 -0.87 0.28
CA GLY A 134 19.26 -2.30 0.56
C GLY A 134 18.23 -2.72 1.61
N ARG A 135 18.58 -3.77 2.35
CA ARG A 135 17.67 -4.49 3.25
C ARG A 135 17.49 -3.78 4.59
N VAL A 136 16.23 -3.71 5.03
CA VAL A 136 15.83 -3.35 6.40
C VAL A 136 15.73 -4.60 7.28
N ILE A 137 14.94 -5.59 6.85
CA ILE A 137 14.70 -6.84 7.57
C ILE A 137 14.46 -8.00 6.60
N ARG A 138 14.80 -9.23 6.99
CA ARG A 138 14.58 -10.46 6.23
C ARG A 138 13.98 -11.52 7.14
N SER A 139 13.19 -12.42 6.56
CA SER A 139 12.72 -13.65 7.19
C SER A 139 13.15 -14.88 6.40
N ASP A 140 13.07 -16.03 7.05
CA ASP A 140 13.20 -17.36 6.47
C ASP A 140 12.38 -18.36 7.33
N PRO A 141 12.19 -19.62 6.90
CA PRO A 141 11.37 -20.61 7.60
C PRO A 141 11.80 -20.96 9.03
N SER A 142 12.98 -20.53 9.49
CA SER A 142 13.42 -20.73 10.88
C SER A 142 12.90 -19.68 11.85
N LEU A 143 12.32 -18.58 11.33
CA LEU A 143 11.79 -17.47 12.12
C LEU A 143 10.27 -17.63 12.32
N ASP A 144 9.72 -16.99 13.35
CA ASP A 144 8.29 -16.97 13.67
C ASP A 144 7.53 -15.85 12.93
N TYR A 145 8.18 -15.16 12.01
CA TYR A 145 7.64 -14.00 11.30
C TYR A 145 7.96 -14.02 9.80
N ASN A 146 7.20 -13.26 8.99
CA ASN A 146 7.44 -13.11 7.55
C ASN A 146 7.69 -11.64 7.17
N ALA A 147 8.81 -11.34 6.53
CA ALA A 147 9.22 -10.02 6.01
C ALA A 147 8.61 -9.72 4.64
N SER A 148 7.33 -10.03 4.48
CA SER A 148 6.52 -9.70 3.32
C SER A 148 5.56 -8.56 3.67
N ALA A 149 5.52 -7.51 2.85
CA ALA A 149 4.76 -6.29 3.16
C ALA A 149 3.27 -6.41 2.78
N LEU A 150 2.59 -7.52 3.06
CA LEU A 150 1.14 -7.59 2.79
C LEU A 150 0.36 -6.50 3.55
N PHE A 151 0.92 -5.94 4.63
CA PHE A 151 0.37 -4.74 5.25
C PHE A 151 1.38 -4.06 6.19
N LEU A 152 2.00 -2.95 5.77
CA LEU A 152 2.61 -1.99 6.71
C LEU A 152 1.67 -0.81 6.86
N LEU A 153 0.75 -0.85 7.82
CA LEU A 153 0.13 0.36 8.35
C LEU A 153 1.04 0.93 9.42
N THR A 154 1.65 2.09 9.17
CA THR A 154 2.23 2.85 10.27
C THR A 154 1.18 3.79 10.85
N SER A 155 0.79 3.55 12.12
CA SER A 155 0.19 4.59 12.94
C SER A 155 1.21 5.70 13.21
N ALA A 156 0.70 6.92 13.37
CA ALA A 156 1.40 8.17 13.13
C ALA A 156 2.51 8.59 14.13
N ILE A 157 3.23 7.68 14.82
CA ILE A 157 4.31 8.04 15.76
C ILE A 157 5.37 6.91 15.86
N TYR A 158 6.29 6.77 14.88
CA TYR A 158 7.52 5.90 14.88
C TYR A 158 7.33 4.39 15.25
N PRO A 159 8.41 3.58 15.25
CA PRO A 159 8.84 2.68 14.17
C PRO A 159 7.93 1.44 13.92
N PHE A 160 7.96 0.94 12.67
CA PHE A 160 7.49 -0.37 12.18
C PHE A 160 6.73 -1.26 13.17
N THR A 161 5.40 -1.14 13.18
CA THR A 161 4.55 -2.19 13.75
C THR A 161 4.56 -3.38 12.80
N TYR A 162 5.25 -4.43 13.19
CA TYR A 162 5.27 -5.72 12.51
C TYR A 162 4.02 -6.50 12.90
N TYR A 163 3.16 -6.85 11.94
CA TYR A 163 2.06 -7.77 12.22
C TYR A 163 2.58 -9.20 12.14
N HIS A 164 2.52 -9.91 13.27
CA HIS A 164 2.67 -11.37 13.33
C HIS A 164 1.47 -11.97 12.58
N ILE A 165 1.67 -12.46 11.36
CA ILE A 165 0.69 -13.34 10.71
C ILE A 165 1.04 -14.77 11.15
N PRO A 166 0.32 -15.36 12.12
CA PRO A 166 0.53 -16.76 12.48
C PRO A 166 0.22 -17.62 11.26
N TYR A 167 1.13 -18.51 10.90
CA TYR A 167 0.82 -19.61 9.99
C TYR A 167 -0.05 -20.62 10.74
N THR A 168 -1.27 -20.86 10.25
CA THR A 168 -2.06 -22.06 10.51
C THR A 168 -2.13 -22.89 9.24
#